data_AF-A0A7H4P503-F1
#
_entry.id   AF-A0A7H4P503-F1
#
_cell.length_a   1.000
_cell.length_b   1.000
_cell.length_c   1.000
_cell.angle_alpha   90.00
_cell.angle_beta   90.00
_cell.angle_gamma   90.00
#
_symmetry.space_group_name_H-M   'P 1'
#
loop_
_entity.id
_entity.type
_entity.pdbx_description
1 polymer ?
#
loop_
_entity_poly.entity_id
_entity_poly.type
_entity_poly.pdbx_seq_one_letter_code
_entity_poly.pdbx_strand_id
1 'polypeptide(L)'
;MVRTVATALFGEAQVGEVKPFMGSEDFAFMLERNPNGCYFTLGAGDEADRCMVHNPGYDFNDALLLKGAALWCALTEHYLR
;
A
#
# COMPACT_ATOMS: atom_id res chain seq x y z
N MET A 1 -7.37 -10.86 1.58
CA MET A 1 -8.17 -9.72 2.06
C MET A 1 -7.83 -8.43 1.35
N VAL A 2 -6.59 -7.91 1.46
CA VAL A 2 -6.22 -6.60 0.88
C VAL A 2 -6.55 -6.48 -0.61
N ARG A 3 -6.10 -7.44 -1.44
CA ARG A 3 -6.44 -7.48 -2.88
C ARG A 3 -7.95 -7.40 -3.12
N THR A 4 -8.74 -8.23 -2.45
CA THR A 4 -10.21 -8.29 -2.62
C THR A 4 -10.86 -6.95 -2.31
N VAL A 5 -10.51 -6.34 -1.17
CA VAL A 5 -11.07 -5.04 -0.76
C VAL A 5 -10.62 -3.92 -1.69
N ALA A 6 -9.33 -3.89 -2.06
CA ALA A 6 -8.80 -2.90 -2.99
C ALA A 6 -9.43 -3.01 -4.39
N THR A 7 -9.60 -4.24 -4.91
CA THR A 7 -10.27 -4.49 -6.20
C THR A 7 -11.73 -4.02 -6.14
N ALA A 8 -12.45 -4.30 -5.05
CA ALA A 8 -13.84 -3.85 -4.89
C ALA A 8 -13.96 -2.31 -4.83
N LEU A 9 -12.99 -1.64 -4.21
CA LEU A 9 -13.03 -0.19 -4.00
C LEU A 9 -12.52 0.61 -5.21
N PHE A 10 -11.49 0.13 -5.90
CA PHE A 10 -10.79 0.88 -6.95
C PHE A 10 -10.84 0.23 -8.34
N GLY A 11 -11.35 -1.00 -8.44
CA GLY A 11 -11.37 -1.79 -9.67
C GLY A 11 -10.06 -2.55 -9.93
N GLU A 12 -10.16 -3.66 -10.66
CA GLU A 12 -9.04 -4.58 -10.92
C GLU A 12 -7.84 -3.89 -11.57
N ALA A 13 -8.08 -2.92 -12.47
CA ALA A 13 -7.04 -2.17 -13.16
C ALA A 13 -6.19 -1.27 -12.24
N GLN A 14 -6.59 -1.08 -10.98
CA GLN A 14 -5.85 -0.30 -9.98
C GLN A 14 -5.11 -1.17 -8.97
N VAL A 15 -5.13 -2.50 -9.14
CA VAL A 15 -4.51 -3.45 -8.20
C VAL A 15 -3.47 -4.29 -8.93
N GLY A 16 -2.21 -4.14 -8.54
CA GLY A 16 -1.07 -4.86 -9.13
C GLY A 16 -0.36 -5.78 -8.13
N GLU A 17 0.55 -6.60 -8.64
CA GLU A 17 1.52 -7.33 -7.82
C GLU A 17 2.83 -6.57 -7.75
N VAL A 18 3.35 -6.46 -6.53
CA VAL A 18 4.66 -5.90 -6.26
C VAL A 18 5.68 -7.03 -6.32
N LYS A 19 6.72 -6.87 -7.14
CA LYS A 19 7.85 -7.79 -7.14
C LYS A 19 8.61 -7.65 -5.82
N PRO A 20 9.15 -8.75 -5.25
CA PRO A 20 10.04 -8.65 -4.09
C PRO A 20 11.19 -7.68 -4.37
N PHE A 21 11.50 -6.82 -3.41
CA PHE A 21 12.59 -5.86 -3.51
C PHE A 21 13.38 -5.81 -2.20
N MET A 22 14.65 -5.42 -2.28
CA MET A 22 15.57 -5.38 -1.13
C MET A 22 15.41 -4.09 -0.31
N GLY A 23 14.21 -3.85 0.21
CA GLY A 23 13.97 -2.83 1.23
C GLY A 23 14.17 -3.39 2.64
N SER A 24 14.56 -2.54 3.59
CA SER A 24 14.53 -2.87 5.03
C SER A 24 13.31 -2.24 5.67
N GLU A 25 12.47 -3.05 6.31
CA GLU A 25 11.22 -2.62 6.95
C GLU A 25 11.02 -3.45 8.23
N ASP A 26 10.77 -2.79 9.36
CA ASP A 26 10.65 -3.46 10.66
C ASP A 26 9.29 -4.14 10.86
N PHE A 27 8.31 -3.85 9.99
CA PHE A 27 7.05 -4.60 9.89
C PHE A 27 7.26 -6.11 9.69
N ALA A 28 8.44 -6.53 9.21
CA ALA A 28 8.84 -7.93 9.17
C ALA A 28 8.68 -8.62 10.54
N PHE A 29 9.05 -7.96 11.65
CA PHE A 29 8.89 -8.52 13.00
C PHE A 29 7.41 -8.71 13.39
N MET A 30 6.51 -7.87 12.88
CA MET A 30 5.07 -8.03 13.08
C MET A 30 4.55 -9.27 12.34
N LEU A 31 5.03 -9.50 11.11
CA LEU A 31 4.69 -10.68 10.31
C LEU A 31 5.32 -11.97 10.85
N GLU A 32 6.48 -11.92 11.48
CA GLU A 32 7.03 -13.06 12.22
C GLU A 32 6.12 -13.51 13.35
N ARG A 33 5.47 -12.56 14.04
CA ARG A 33 4.52 -12.85 15.14
C ARG A 33 3.14 -13.25 14.63
N ASN A 34 2.69 -12.68 13.53
CA ASN A 34 1.43 -13.03 12.89
C ASN A 34 1.63 -13.24 11.38
N PRO A 35 1.91 -14.49 10.94
CA PRO A 35 2.13 -14.81 9.53
C PRO A 35 0.92 -14.59 8.63
N ASN A 36 -0.29 -14.44 9.20
CA ASN A 36 -1.51 -14.12 8.46
C ASN A 36 -1.65 -12.61 8.19
N GLY A 37 -0.73 -11.78 8.70
CA GLY A 37 -0.67 -10.35 8.39
C GLY A 37 -0.32 -10.09 6.93
N CYS A 38 -0.48 -8.83 6.50
CA CYS A 38 -0.19 -8.43 5.13
C CYS A 38 0.52 -7.08 5.13
N TYR A 39 1.69 -7.04 4.51
CA TYR A 39 2.37 -5.80 4.14
C TYR A 39 2.12 -5.56 2.65
N PHE A 40 1.74 -4.33 2.29
CA PHE A 40 1.44 -3.93 0.92
C PHE A 40 1.90 -2.50 0.69
N THR A 41 2.04 -2.11 -0.57
CA THR A 41 2.40 -0.73 -0.96
C THR A 41 1.25 -0.05 -1.68
N LEU A 42 1.20 1.27 -1.57
CA LEU A 42 0.34 2.13 -2.38
C LEU A 42 1.21 2.82 -3.43
N GLY A 43 0.89 2.64 -4.71
CA GLY A 43 1.67 3.22 -5.81
C GLY A 43 1.62 4.76 -5.76
N ALA A 44 2.79 5.39 -5.71
CA ALA A 44 2.94 6.84 -5.57
C ALA A 44 2.99 7.61 -6.91
N GLY A 45 3.05 6.89 -8.04
CA GLY A 45 3.36 7.42 -9.37
C GLY A 45 4.74 6.98 -9.85
N ASP A 46 4.92 6.92 -11.17
CA ASP A 46 6.18 6.60 -11.86
C ASP A 46 6.57 7.68 -12.87
N GLU A 47 5.96 8.88 -12.76
CA GLU A 47 6.29 10.02 -13.60
C GLU A 47 7.74 10.45 -13.42
N ALA A 48 8.32 11.06 -14.46
CA ALA A 48 9.75 11.38 -14.52
C ALA A 48 10.23 12.36 -13.43
N ASP A 49 9.32 13.13 -12.84
CA ASP A 49 9.57 14.06 -11.74
C ASP A 49 9.43 13.42 -10.35
N ARG A 50 9.02 12.14 -10.27
CA ARG A 50 8.96 11.38 -9.02
C ARG A 50 10.28 10.67 -8.74
N CYS A 51 10.65 10.65 -7.46
CA CYS A 51 11.85 9.95 -7.00
C CYS A 51 11.52 8.98 -5.87
N MET A 52 12.42 8.02 -5.63
CA MET A 52 12.27 7.05 -4.54
C MET A 52 12.35 7.72 -3.17
N VAL A 53 11.73 7.07 -2.18
CA VAL A 53 11.91 7.40 -0.75
C VAL A 53 13.40 7.46 -0.40
N HIS A 54 13.76 8.33 0.54
CA HIS A 54 15.15 8.74 0.90
C HIS A 54 15.84 9.75 -0.04
N ASN A 55 15.22 10.13 -1.17
CA ASN A 55 15.72 11.24 -1.97
C ASN A 55 15.30 12.60 -1.33
N PRO A 56 16.20 13.61 -1.20
CA PRO A 56 15.83 14.94 -0.68
C PRO A 56 14.75 15.68 -1.48
N GLY A 57 14.60 15.35 -2.77
CA GLY A 57 13.54 15.88 -3.63
C GLY A 57 12.22 15.10 -3.55
N TYR A 58 12.09 14.15 -2.61
CA TYR A 58 10.87 13.38 -2.46
C TYR A 58 9.69 14.28 -2.10
N ASP A 59 8.68 14.26 -2.97
CA ASP A 59 7.43 15.00 -2.82
C ASP A 59 6.26 14.01 -2.73
N PHE A 60 5.49 14.12 -1.66
CA PHE A 60 4.35 13.23 -1.43
C PHE A 60 3.23 13.52 -2.42
N ASN A 61 2.66 12.46 -2.99
CA ASN A 61 1.48 12.59 -3.85
C ASN A 61 0.22 12.75 -3.01
N ASP A 62 -0.15 13.99 -2.68
CA ASP A 62 -1.31 14.33 -1.85
C ASP A 62 -2.65 13.78 -2.37
N ALA A 63 -2.76 13.52 -3.67
CA ALA A 63 -3.94 12.90 -4.27
C ALA A 63 -4.19 11.47 -3.74
N LEU A 64 -3.20 10.85 -3.10
CA LEU A 64 -3.30 9.51 -2.52
C LEU A 64 -3.80 9.50 -1.07
N LEU A 65 -3.83 10.64 -0.38
CA LEU A 65 -4.26 10.69 1.02
C LEU A 65 -5.67 10.11 1.21
N LEU A 66 -6.61 10.53 0.35
CA LEU A 66 -7.99 10.04 0.42
C LEU A 66 -8.11 8.56 -0.02
N LYS A 67 -7.34 8.12 -1.01
CA LYS A 67 -7.33 6.72 -1.45
C LYS A 67 -6.79 5.80 -0.34
N GLY A 68 -5.68 6.18 0.28
CA GLY A 68 -5.09 5.42 1.39
C GLY A 68 -6.03 5.34 2.59
N ALA A 69 -6.64 6.47 2.98
CA ALA A 69 -7.62 6.50 4.07
C ALA A 69 -8.85 5.63 3.77
N ALA A 70 -9.41 5.73 2.57
CA ALA A 70 -10.56 4.92 2.16
C ALA A 70 -10.25 3.42 2.17
N LEU A 71 -9.06 3.02 1.70
CA LEU A 71 -8.62 1.62 1.75
C LEU A 71 -8.53 1.11 3.19
N TRP A 72 -7.91 1.87 4.10
CA TRP A 72 -7.82 1.48 5.51
C TRP A 72 -9.20 1.36 6.16
N CYS A 73 -10.09 2.32 5.95
CA CYS A 73 -11.47 2.22 6.45
C CYS A 73 -12.17 0.97 5.93
N ALA A 74 -12.10 0.71 4.61
CA ALA A 74 -12.73 -0.46 4.00
C ALA A 74 -12.13 -1.79 4.52
N LEU A 75 -10.82 -1.86 4.74
CA LEU A 75 -10.16 -3.03 5.32
C LEU A 75 -10.63 -3.28 6.75
N THR A 76 -10.68 -2.23 7.57
CA THR A 76 -11.14 -2.33 8.95
C THR A 76 -12.61 -2.75 9.00
N GLU A 77 -13.48 -2.14 8.19
CA GLU A 77 -14.89 -2.52 8.13
C GLU A 77 -15.08 -3.96 7.65
N HIS A 78 -14.36 -4.38 6.60
CA HIS A 78 -14.44 -5.74 6.08
C HIS A 78 -13.92 -6.81 7.06
N TYR A 79 -12.95 -6.46 7.91
CA TYR A 79 -12.40 -7.39 8.88
C TYR A 79 -13.25 -7.50 10.16
N LEU A 80 -13.90 -6.41 10.58
CA LEU A 80 -14.61 -6.33 11.86
C LEU A 80 -16.13 -6.49 11.77
N ARG A 81 -16.73 -6.43 10.58
CA ARG A 81 -18.16 -6.68 10.35
C ARG A 81 -18.38 -8.06 9.77
#